data_AF-A0ABD0N113-F1
#
_entry.id   AF-A0ABD0N113-F1
#
_cell.length_a   1.000
_cell.length_b   1.000
_cell.length_c   1.000
_cell.angle_alpha   90.00
_cell.angle_beta   90.00
_cell.angle_gamma   90.00
#
_symmetry.space_group_name_H-M   'P 1'
#
loop_
_entity.id
_entity.type
_entity.pdbx_description
1 polymer ?
#
loop_
_entity_poly.entity_id
_entity_poly.type
_entity_poly.pdbx_seq_one_letter_code
_entity_poly.pdbx_strand_id
1 'polypeptide(L)' 'TWGNFHFKTFDGQLFQVPDTCNYVLSVMCDSTVSDFNIQMQREIVNDTITFNTVTVKLEGAIIKITNGIITMDDQ' A
#
# COMPACT_ATOMS: atom_id res chain seq x y z
N THR A 1 -7.53 4.14 -1.71
CA THR A 1 -8.03 3.17 -2.72
C THR A 1 -9.18 2.37 -2.12
N TRP A 2 -10.10 1.83 -2.91
CA TRP A 2 -11.24 1.03 -2.43
C TRP A 2 -11.70 0.01 -3.48
N GLY A 3 -12.59 -0.90 -3.09
CA GLY A 3 -13.38 -1.76 -3.98
C GLY A 3 -12.58 -2.43 -5.10
N ASN A 4 -13.17 -2.47 -6.30
CA ASN A 4 -12.62 -3.10 -7.50
C ASN A 4 -11.52 -2.26 -8.16
N PHE A 5 -10.34 -2.22 -7.53
CA PHE A 5 -9.14 -1.54 -8.03
C PHE A 5 -9.25 -0.03 -8.25
N HIS A 6 -10.14 0.66 -7.52
CA HIS A 6 -10.30 2.11 -7.64
C HIS A 6 -9.27 2.88 -6.82
N PHE A 7 -8.69 3.91 -7.42
CA PHE A 7 -7.79 4.85 -6.78
C PHE A 7 -8.31 6.28 -6.90
N LYS A 8 -8.00 7.07 -5.88
CA LYS A 8 -8.17 8.52 -5.87
C LYS A 8 -6.84 9.12 -5.42
N THR A 9 -6.27 10.01 -6.22
CA THR A 9 -5.06 10.75 -5.87
C THR A 9 -5.38 11.90 -4.91
N PHE A 10 -4.35 12.52 -4.31
CA PHE A 10 -4.53 13.63 -3.38
C PHE A 10 -5.17 14.87 -4.03
N ASP A 11 -4.92 15.10 -5.32
CA ASP A 11 -5.53 16.15 -6.15
C ASP A 11 -6.88 15.74 -6.76
N GLY A 12 -7.38 14.54 -6.44
CA GLY A 12 -8.74 14.11 -6.75
C GLY A 12 -8.94 13.38 -8.08
N GLN A 13 -7.87 13.03 -8.80
CA GLN A 13 -7.97 12.21 -10.00
C GLN A 13 -8.42 10.79 -9.65
N LEU A 14 -9.31 10.24 -10.47
CA LEU A 14 -9.89 8.92 -10.28
C LEU A 14 -9.46 8.00 -11.41
N PHE A 15 -8.94 6.82 -11.07
CA PHE A 15 -8.57 5.80 -12.05
C PHE A 15 -8.72 4.39 -11.47
N GLN A 16 -8.67 3.40 -12.35
CA GLN A 16 -8.73 1.98 -12.02
C GLN A 16 -7.47 1.29 -12.54
N VAL A 17 -6.78 0.54 -11.68
CA VAL A 17 -5.56 -0.20 -12.02
C VAL A 17 -5.74 -1.66 -11.59
N PRO A 18 -6.27 -2.52 -12.49
CA PRO A 18 -6.72 -3.88 -12.16
C PRO A 18 -5.59 -4.90 -12.09
N ASP A 19 -4.57 -4.61 -11.28
CA ASP A 19 -3.35 -5.40 -11.16
C ASP A 19 -3.07 -5.80 -9.70
N THR A 20 -2.37 -6.91 -9.51
CA THR A 20 -2.03 -7.50 -8.20
C THR A 20 -0.55 -7.34 -7.83
N CYS A 21 0.19 -6.52 -8.55
CA CYS A 21 1.58 -6.20 -8.23
C CYS A 21 1.67 -5.41 -6.91
N ASN A 22 2.88 -5.31 -6.37
CA ASN A 22 3.16 -4.39 -5.29
C ASN A 22 3.30 -2.96 -5.86
N TYR A 23 2.59 -2.00 -5.29
CA TYR A 23 2.57 -0.60 -5.71
C TYR A 23 3.09 0.32 -4.63
N VAL A 24 3.86 1.33 -5.01
CA VAL A 24 4.09 2.50 -4.17
C VAL A 24 2.84 3.37 -4.24
N LEU A 25 2.12 3.47 -3.13
CA LEU A 25 0.94 4.32 -3.03
C LEU A 25 1.34 5.78 -2.82
N SER A 26 2.34 6.02 -1.97
CA SER A 26 2.89 7.34 -1.71
C SER A 26 4.29 7.22 -1.11
N VAL A 27 5.18 8.12 -1.50
CA VAL A 27 6.56 8.20 -1.03
C VAL A 27 7.00 9.66 -1.03
N MET A 28 7.86 10.02 -0.09
CA MET A 28 8.51 11.32 -0.09
C MET A 28 9.77 11.25 -0.98
N CYS A 29 9.81 12.03 -2.06
CA CYS A 29 10.86 11.94 -3.10
C CYS A 29 11.97 13.00 -2.97
N ASP A 30 11.87 13.95 -2.04
CA ASP A 30 12.78 15.08 -1.89
C ASP A 30 14.04 14.77 -1.04
N SER A 31 14.11 13.56 -0.48
CA SER A 31 15.23 13.07 0.32
C SER A 31 15.78 11.74 -0.21
N THR A 32 17.09 11.51 -0.01
CA THR A 32 17.72 10.19 -0.26
C THR A 32 17.21 9.11 0.69
N VAL A 33 16.75 9.52 1.87
CA VAL A 33 16.04 8.68 2.84
C VAL A 33 14.63 9.23 2.96
N SER A 34 13.66 8.50 2.42
CA SER A 34 12.27 8.92 2.45
C SER A 34 11.72 8.85 3.87
N ASP A 35 11.20 9.96 4.41
CA ASP A 35 10.55 10.00 5.73
C ASP A 35 9.40 8.99 5.83
N PHE A 36 8.73 8.74 4.70
CA PHE A 36 7.75 7.67 4.59
C PHE A 36 7.70 7.02 3.20
N ASN A 37 7.47 5.71 3.19
CA ASN A 37 7.20 4.95 1.97
C ASN A 37 6.05 3.97 2.23
N ILE A 38 4.90 4.23 1.60
CA ILE A 38 3.69 3.44 1.73
C ILE A 38 3.52 2.59 0.48
N GLN A 39 3.50 1.28 0.67
CA GLN A 39 3.31 0.29 -0.38
C GLN A 39 2.09 -0.58 -0.09
N MET A 40 1.44 -1.05 -1.14
CA MET A 40 0.32 -1.97 -1.02
C MET A 40 0.36 -3.01 -2.14
N GLN A 41 -0.03 -4.22 -1.77
CA GLN A 41 -0.24 -5.31 -2.70
C GLN A 41 -1.66 -5.85 -2.53
N ARG A 42 -2.35 -6.00 -3.66
CA ARG A 42 -3.65 -6.65 -3.73
C ARG A 42 -3.50 -8.10 -4.18
N GLU A 43 -4.48 -8.91 -3.83
CA GLU A 43 -4.63 -10.27 -4.34
C GLU A 43 -6.12 -10.57 -4.60
N ILE A 44 -6.37 -11.65 -5.32
CA ILE A 44 -7.71 -12.16 -5.58
C ILE A 44 -7.84 -13.50 -4.87
N VAL A 45 -8.72 -13.57 -3.89
CA VAL A 45 -9.02 -14.78 -3.12
C VAL A 45 -10.50 -15.08 -3.29
N ASN A 46 -10.84 -16.24 -3.85
CA ASN A 46 -12.23 -16.65 -4.14
C ASN A 46 -13.01 -15.56 -4.90
N ASP A 47 -12.46 -15.08 -6.02
CA ASP A 47 -13.00 -14.00 -6.86
C ASP A 47 -13.23 -12.65 -6.15
N THR A 48 -12.73 -12.51 -4.92
CA THR A 48 -12.82 -11.29 -4.12
C THR A 48 -11.48 -10.60 -4.08
N ILE A 49 -11.46 -9.31 -4.40
CA ILE A 49 -10.25 -8.49 -4.36
C ILE A 49 -10.00 -8.05 -2.92
N THR A 50 -8.85 -8.42 -2.39
CA THR A 50 -8.44 -8.09 -1.02
C THR A 50 -7.05 -7.47 -1.00
N PHE A 51 -6.67 -6.89 0.13
CA PHE A 51 -5.29 -6.51 0.40
C PHE A 51 -4.54 -7.74 0.91
N ASN A 52 -3.47 -8.12 0.20
CA ASN A 52 -2.52 -9.10 0.69
C ASN A 52 -1.68 -8.47 1.81
N THR A 53 -1.01 -7.37 1.47
CA THR A 53 -0.12 -6.66 2.39
C THR A 53 -0.17 -5.16 2.17
N VAL A 54 -0.14 -4.40 3.26
CA VAL A 54 0.15 -2.95 3.25
C VAL A 54 1.37 -2.71 4.12
N THR A 55 2.39 -2.05 3.58
CA THR A 55 3.63 -1.76 4.28
C THR A 55 3.79 -0.26 4.39
N VAL A 56 3.97 0.23 5.60
CA VAL A 56 4.28 1.63 5.91
C VAL A 56 5.67 1.66 6.50
N LYS A 57 6.63 2.15 5.72
CA LYS A 57 7.98 2.43 6.22
C LYS A 57 8.01 3.88 6.68
N LEU A 58 8.45 4.09 7.90
CA LEU A 58 8.72 5.40 8.49
C LEU A 58 10.20 5.45 8.88
N GLU A 59 10.72 6.63 9.18
CA GLU A 59 12.08 6.78 9.71
C GLU A 59 12.25 5.90 10.97
N GLY A 60 13.02 4.81 10.84
CA GLY A 60 13.34 3.89 11.93
C GLY A 60 12.28 2.83 12.27
N ALA A 61 11.15 2.73 11.56
CA ALA A 61 10.12 1.72 11.83
C ALA A 61 9.48 1.16 10.55
N ILE A 62 9.14 -0.12 10.56
CA ILE A 62 8.36 -0.76 9.48
C ILE A 62 7.07 -1.30 10.08
N ILE A 63 5.93 -0.77 9.62
CA ILE A 63 4.61 -1.27 10.01
C ILE A 63 4.09 -2.11 8.84
N LYS A 64 3.75 -3.36 9.10
CA LYS A 64 3.19 -4.26 8.10
C LYS A 64 1.78 -4.68 8.51
N ILE A 65 0.86 -4.64 7.56
CA ILE A 65 -0.51 -5.09 7.74
C ILE A 65 -0.73 -6.25 6.78
N THR A 66 -0.98 -7.44 7.31
CA THR A 66 -1.25 -8.66 6.54
C THR A 66 -2.42 -9.39 7.18
N ASN A 67 -3.46 -9.72 6.40
CA ASN A 67 -4.67 -10.39 6.89
C ASN A 67 -5.31 -9.72 8.13
N GLY A 68 -5.27 -8.38 8.19
CA GLY A 68 -5.81 -7.60 9.31
C GLY A 68 -4.95 -7.59 10.58
N ILE A 69 -3.82 -8.31 10.59
CA ILE A 69 -2.83 -8.28 11.67
C ILE A 69 -1.84 -7.16 11.38
N ILE A 70 -1.56 -6.35 12.41
CA ILE A 70 -0.56 -5.27 12.36
C ILE A 70 0.68 -5.77 13.09
N THR A 71 1.83 -5.75 12.41
CA THR A 71 3.15 -6.00 13.01
C THR A 71 4.03 -4.76 12.88
N MET A 72 4.92 -4.57 13.85
CA MET A 72 5.90 -3.49 13.87
C MET A 72 7.29 -4.10 13.91
N ASP A 73 8.17 -3.57 13.06
CA ASP A 73 9.49 -4.08 12.74
C ASP A 73 9.42 -5.47 12.07
N ASP A 74 10.54 -5.96 11.51
CA ASP A 74 10.59 -7.22 10.74
C ASP A 74 10.41 -8.49 11.62
N GLN A 75 9.64 -8.39 12.72
CA GLN A 75 9.31 -9.45 13.69
C GLN A 75 7.83 -9.83 13.66
#